data_AF-A0A8J7F2K0-F1
#
_entry.id   AF-A0A8J7F2K0-F1
#
_cell.length_a   1.000
_cell.length_b   1.000
_cell.length_c   1.000
_cell.angle_alpha   90.00
_cell.angle_beta   90.00
_cell.angle_gamma   90.00
#
_symmetry.space_group_name_H-M   'P 1'
#
loop_
_entity.id
_entity.type
_entity.pdbx_description
1 polymer ?
#
loop_
_entity_poly.entity_id
_entity_poly.type
_entity_poly.pdbx_seq_one_letter_code
_entity_poly.pdbx_strand_id
1 'polypeptide(L)'
;MVKRSQGGGVQLEKLMLTIDCAKSFAMMARTEKGREVRKWYLQLEKEWRSQKQKIPQFGLEMNQQLSKVLEIQCQIECQQRILLLLAKTEHLTESFEAHDKWLQGIDAELDRIESPKGHYFTVVGYANLNKIKLGKAQANSLGRKASAYCRKNGMRKEEVFDSMFGTVGNYPQEALEFIFQSEGLLNNQ
;
A
#
# COMPACT_ATOMS: atom_id res chain seq x y z
N MET A 1 40.78 88.24 -2.60
CA MET A 1 41.58 89.21 -3.39
C MET A 1 42.33 88.44 -4.46
N VAL A 2 41.98 88.61 -5.74
CA VAL A 2 42.70 87.98 -6.87
C VAL A 2 43.46 89.08 -7.62
N LYS A 3 44.79 89.00 -7.64
CA LYS A 3 45.67 89.87 -8.43
C LYS A 3 45.49 89.54 -9.92
N ARG A 4 45.18 90.53 -10.74
CA ARG A 4 45.17 90.39 -12.21
C ARG A 4 46.53 90.78 -12.78
N SER A 5 47.20 89.82 -13.42
CA SER A 5 48.40 90.04 -14.21
C SER A 5 48.01 90.53 -15.61
N GLN A 6 48.58 91.66 -16.03
CA GLN A 6 48.44 92.26 -17.36
C GLN A 6 49.41 91.58 -18.32
N GLY A 7 48.87 90.72 -19.19
CA GLY A 7 49.54 90.09 -20.32
C GLY A 7 48.48 89.38 -21.15
N GLY A 8 48.44 89.60 -22.47
CA GLY A 8 47.38 89.18 -23.38
C GLY A 8 47.25 87.66 -23.61
N GLY A 9 47.14 86.88 -22.53
CA GLY A 9 46.75 85.49 -22.53
C GLY A 9 45.36 85.32 -21.90
N VAL A 10 44.50 84.52 -22.52
CA VAL A 10 43.14 84.25 -22.03
C VAL A 10 43.23 83.65 -20.61
N GLN A 11 42.59 84.30 -19.63
CA GLN A 11 42.42 83.73 -18.28
C GLN A 11 41.44 82.56 -18.35
N LEU A 12 41.96 81.33 -18.25
CA LEU A 12 41.15 80.12 -18.19
C LEU A 12 40.63 79.92 -16.76
N GLU A 13 39.35 80.22 -16.54
CA GLU A 13 38.67 79.85 -15.29
C GLU A 13 38.14 78.42 -15.37
N LYS A 14 38.57 77.56 -14.43
CA LYS A 14 38.09 76.18 -14.33
C LYS A 14 36.80 76.15 -13.52
N LEU A 15 35.67 76.03 -14.21
CA LEU A 15 34.35 75.85 -13.60
C LEU A 15 34.08 74.36 -13.36
N MET A 16 33.69 74.00 -12.12
CA MET A 16 33.21 72.66 -11.79
C MET A 16 31.68 72.68 -11.79
N LEU A 17 31.07 71.80 -12.59
CA LEU A 17 29.62 71.69 -12.72
C LEU A 17 29.17 70.28 -12.33
N THR A 18 27.97 70.16 -11.77
CA THR A 18 27.31 68.87 -11.62
C THR A 18 26.93 68.32 -12.98
N ILE A 19 26.77 67.00 -13.06
CA ILE A 19 26.38 66.32 -14.29
C ILE A 19 25.06 66.89 -14.83
N ASP A 20 24.09 67.20 -13.96
CA ASP A 20 22.79 67.72 -14.39
C ASP A 20 22.86 69.16 -14.90
N CYS A 21 23.69 70.02 -14.28
CA CYS A 21 23.96 71.35 -14.80
C CYS A 21 24.65 71.31 -16.17
N ALA A 22 25.63 70.41 -16.34
CA ALA A 22 26.32 70.23 -17.62
C ALA A 22 25.38 69.68 -18.71
N LYS A 23 24.48 68.73 -18.37
CA LYS A 23 23.43 68.23 -19.28
C LYS A 23 22.51 69.36 -19.74
N SER A 24 21.97 70.15 -18.81
CA SER A 24 21.08 71.27 -19.15
C SER A 24 21.78 72.30 -20.03
N PHE A 25 23.04 72.64 -19.72
CA PHE A 25 23.83 73.56 -20.55
C PHE A 25 24.06 73.01 -21.96
N ALA A 26 24.45 71.74 -22.10
CA ALA A 26 24.63 71.08 -23.40
C ALA A 26 23.34 71.07 -24.22
N MET A 27 22.18 70.91 -23.58
CA MET A 27 20.88 70.97 -24.25
C MET A 27 20.52 72.40 -24.70
N MET A 28 20.86 73.43 -23.94
CA MET A 28 20.55 74.82 -24.28
C MET A 28 21.51 75.44 -25.30
N ALA A 29 22.77 75.03 -25.32
CA ALA A 29 23.85 75.66 -26.09
C ALA A 29 23.69 75.58 -27.63
N ARG A 30 22.71 74.83 -28.16
CA ARG A 30 22.43 74.64 -29.60
C ARG A 30 23.66 74.24 -30.44
N THR A 31 24.64 73.58 -29.82
CA THR A 31 25.86 73.09 -30.49
C THR A 31 25.66 71.67 -31.05
N GLU A 32 26.52 71.25 -31.99
CA GLU A 32 26.49 69.87 -32.53
C GLU A 32 26.75 68.84 -31.43
N LYS A 33 27.72 69.11 -30.53
CA LYS A 33 27.99 68.27 -29.36
C LYS A 33 26.82 68.21 -28.39
N GLY A 34 26.11 69.32 -28.19
CA GLY A 34 24.87 69.33 -27.44
C GLY A 34 23.77 68.45 -28.06
N ARG A 35 23.69 68.39 -29.39
CA ARG A 35 22.76 67.51 -30.12
C ARG A 35 23.13 66.03 -29.99
N GLU A 36 24.41 65.68 -30.10
CA GLU A 36 24.91 64.32 -29.85
C GLU A 36 24.56 63.85 -28.43
N VAL A 37 24.88 64.67 -27.43
CA VAL A 37 24.59 64.38 -26.01
C VAL A 37 23.09 64.19 -25.78
N ARG A 38 22.24 65.06 -26.34
CA ARG A 38 20.76 64.90 -26.26
C ARG A 38 20.30 63.58 -26.87
N LYS A 39 20.80 63.21 -28.06
CA LYS A 39 20.43 61.95 -28.72
C LYS A 39 20.81 60.74 -27.86
N TRP A 40 22.02 60.75 -27.30
CA TRP A 40 22.51 59.68 -26.43
C TRP A 40 21.66 59.52 -25.16
N TYR A 41 21.31 60.62 -24.47
CA TYR A 41 20.45 60.55 -23.29
C TYR A 41 19.02 60.08 -23.62
N LEU A 42 18.44 60.53 -24.73
CA LEU A 42 17.13 60.05 -25.17
C LEU A 42 17.15 58.56 -25.50
N GLN A 43 18.26 58.06 -26.07
CA GLN A 43 18.43 56.64 -26.33
C GLN A 43 18.51 55.84 -25.02
N LEU A 44 19.33 56.27 -24.06
CA LEU A 44 19.40 55.64 -22.74
C LEU A 44 18.06 55.62 -22.02
N GLU A 45 17.31 56.72 -22.05
CA GLU A 45 16.00 56.79 -21.41
C GLU A 45 14.99 55.83 -22.07
N LYS A 46 15.03 55.69 -23.40
CA LYS A 46 14.21 54.71 -24.13
C LYS A 46 14.59 53.27 -23.77
N GLU A 47 15.88 52.96 -23.70
CA GLU A 47 16.38 51.64 -23.32
C GLU A 47 15.98 51.30 -21.88
N TRP A 48 16.13 52.24 -20.95
CA TRP A 48 15.73 52.06 -19.55
C TRP A 48 14.20 51.88 -19.41
N ARG A 49 13.39 52.66 -20.14
CA ARG A 49 11.92 52.49 -20.16
C ARG A 49 11.51 51.13 -20.72
N SER A 50 12.15 50.68 -21.79
CA SER A 50 11.89 49.36 -22.40
C SER A 50 12.22 48.22 -21.44
N GLN A 51 13.37 48.29 -20.74
CA GLN A 51 13.74 47.31 -19.73
C GLN A 51 12.76 47.31 -18.55
N LYS A 52 12.44 48.49 -18.01
CA LYS A 52 11.51 48.62 -16.88
C LYS A 52 10.11 48.09 -17.20
N GLN A 53 9.66 48.21 -18.44
CA GLN A 53 8.37 47.66 -18.89
C GLN A 53 8.35 46.13 -18.95
N LYS A 54 9.51 45.48 -19.14
CA LYS A 54 9.64 44.01 -19.16
C LYS A 54 9.68 43.39 -17.76
N ILE A 55 10.05 44.15 -16.72
CA ILE A 55 10.17 43.65 -15.34
C ILE A 55 8.83 43.11 -14.80
N PRO A 56 7.68 43.81 -14.94
CA PRO A 56 6.39 43.26 -14.55
C PRO A 56 6.03 41.98 -15.31
N GLN A 57 6.36 41.92 -16.61
CA GLN A 57 6.06 40.76 -17.45
C GLN A 57 6.87 39.54 -17.01
N PHE A 58 8.15 39.71 -16.71
CA PHE A 58 9.00 38.66 -16.14
C PHE A 58 8.48 38.19 -14.77
N GLY A 59 8.05 39.11 -13.92
CA GLY A 59 7.44 38.78 -12.62
C GLY A 59 6.15 37.97 -12.77
N LEU A 60 5.30 38.32 -13.74
CA LEU A 60 4.07 37.58 -14.06
C LEU A 60 4.38 36.17 -14.57
N GLU A 61 5.33 36.03 -15.50
CA GLU A 61 5.75 34.72 -16.03
C GLU A 61 6.34 33.83 -14.93
N MET A 62 7.18 34.38 -14.07
CA MET A 62 7.78 33.64 -12.95
C MET A 62 6.72 33.21 -11.94
N ASN A 63 5.74 34.06 -11.61
CA ASN A 63 4.63 33.69 -10.74
C ASN A 63 3.74 32.60 -11.35
N GLN A 64 3.48 32.66 -12.66
CA GLN A 64 2.73 31.61 -13.36
C GLN A 64 3.47 30.28 -13.36
N GLN A 65 4.79 30.30 -13.58
CA GLN A 65 5.63 29.10 -13.50
C GLN A 65 5.65 28.54 -12.08
N LEU A 66 5.80 29.39 -11.07
CA LEU A 66 5.79 28.98 -9.67
C LEU A 66 4.45 28.34 -9.28
N SER A 67 3.31 28.90 -9.70
CA SER A 67 1.98 28.31 -9.47
C SER A 67 1.92 26.88 -10.01
N LYS A 68 2.34 26.68 -11.27
CA LYS A 68 2.35 25.36 -11.92
C LYS A 68 3.26 24.38 -11.18
N VAL A 69 4.44 24.81 -10.74
CA VAL A 69 5.35 23.95 -9.97
C VAL A 69 4.73 23.56 -8.63
N LEU A 70 4.07 24.50 -7.95
CA LEU A 70 3.39 24.24 -6.68
C LEU A 70 2.23 23.24 -6.86
N GLU A 71 1.45 23.38 -7.92
CA GLU A 71 0.36 22.47 -8.28
C GLU A 71 0.90 21.05 -8.54
N ILE A 72 1.97 20.94 -9.34
CA ILE A 72 2.62 19.65 -9.62
C ILE A 72 3.16 19.03 -8.34
N GLN A 73 3.81 19.81 -7.48
CA GLN A 73 4.35 19.33 -6.20
C GLN A 73 3.23 18.76 -5.31
N CYS A 74 2.12 19.49 -5.18
CA CYS A 74 0.94 19.03 -4.45
C CYS A 74 0.39 17.71 -5.03
N GLN A 75 0.34 17.59 -6.36
CA GLN A 75 -0.11 16.37 -7.03
C GLN A 75 0.83 15.18 -6.79
N ILE A 76 2.15 15.39 -6.82
CA ILE A 76 3.14 14.34 -6.52
C ILE A 76 2.98 13.84 -5.08
N GLU A 77 2.82 14.74 -4.11
CA GLU A 77 2.61 14.37 -2.71
C GLU A 77 1.31 13.57 -2.52
N CYS A 78 0.25 13.94 -3.22
CA CYS A 78 -1.00 13.17 -3.24
C CYS A 78 -0.79 11.76 -3.83
N GLN A 79 -0.07 11.65 -4.94
CA GLN A 79 0.22 10.36 -5.58
C GLN A 79 1.07 9.45 -4.69
N GLN A 80 2.08 9.99 -4.00
CA GLN A 80 2.90 9.22 -3.06
C GLN A 80 2.05 8.67 -1.89
N ARG A 81 1.11 9.46 -1.37
CA ARG A 81 0.16 9.00 -0.34
C ARG A 81 -0.74 7.87 -0.84
N ILE A 82 -1.27 8.00 -2.06
CA ILE A 82 -2.11 6.96 -2.67
C ILE A 82 -1.31 5.66 -2.83
N LEU A 83 -0.08 5.73 -3.34
CA LEU A 83 0.78 4.55 -3.51
C LEU A 83 1.03 3.82 -2.19
N LEU A 84 1.32 4.56 -1.12
CA LEU A 84 1.51 3.97 0.21
C LEU A 84 0.24 3.29 0.74
N LEU A 85 -0.94 3.87 0.48
CA LEU A 85 -2.22 3.27 0.87
C LEU A 85 -2.49 1.97 0.12
N LEU A 86 -2.21 1.93 -1.18
CA LEU A 86 -2.39 0.72 -2.00
C LEU A 86 -1.51 -0.43 -1.49
N ALA A 87 -0.23 -0.17 -1.22
CA ALA A 87 0.67 -1.18 -0.66
C ALA A 87 0.18 -1.73 0.69
N LYS A 88 -0.41 -0.88 1.55
CA LYS A 88 -1.00 -1.31 2.81
C LYS A 88 -2.24 -2.17 2.60
N THR A 89 -3.09 -1.85 1.61
CA THR A 89 -4.28 -2.65 1.30
C THR A 89 -3.92 -4.00 0.71
N GLU A 90 -2.88 -4.09 -0.12
CA GLU A 90 -2.36 -5.35 -0.65
C GLU A 90 -1.89 -6.26 0.49
N HIS A 91 -1.02 -5.76 1.37
CA HIS A 91 -0.55 -6.52 2.52
C HIS A 91 -1.69 -6.96 3.45
N LEU A 92 -2.68 -6.10 3.68
CA LEU A 92 -3.85 -6.46 4.48
C LEU A 92 -4.67 -7.57 3.81
N THR A 93 -4.80 -7.54 2.48
CA THR A 93 -5.50 -8.55 1.70
C THR A 93 -4.78 -9.89 1.79
N GLU A 94 -3.46 -9.91 1.62
CA GLU A 94 -2.65 -11.12 1.78
C GLU A 94 -2.78 -11.71 3.20
N SER A 95 -2.75 -10.86 4.23
CA SER A 95 -2.97 -11.30 5.61
C SER A 95 -4.38 -11.87 5.82
N PHE A 96 -5.40 -11.28 5.19
CA PHE A 96 -6.77 -11.76 5.29
C PHE A 96 -6.92 -13.12 4.59
N GLU A 97 -6.36 -13.29 3.40
CA GLU A 97 -6.35 -14.58 2.69
C GLU A 97 -5.61 -15.67 3.47
N ALA A 98 -4.51 -15.32 4.14
CA ALA A 98 -3.79 -16.26 5.00
C ALA A 98 -4.64 -16.69 6.21
N HIS A 99 -5.34 -15.75 6.85
CA HIS A 99 -6.26 -16.06 7.94
C HIS A 99 -7.46 -16.88 7.47
N ASP A 100 -8.02 -16.61 6.29
CA ASP A 100 -9.12 -17.37 5.72
C ASP A 100 -8.70 -18.83 5.44
N LYS A 101 -7.51 -19.05 4.86
CA LYS A 101 -6.94 -20.40 4.70
C LYS A 101 -6.74 -21.11 6.04
N TRP A 102 -6.32 -20.37 7.07
CA TRP A 102 -6.15 -20.93 8.41
C TRP A 102 -7.49 -21.34 9.02
N LEU A 103 -8.53 -20.51 8.88
CA LEU A 103 -9.90 -20.83 9.30
C LEU A 103 -10.45 -22.05 8.56
N GLN A 104 -10.30 -22.12 7.23
CA GLN A 104 -10.67 -23.30 6.45
C GLN A 104 -9.94 -24.58 6.93
N GLY A 105 -8.67 -24.44 7.34
CA GLY A 105 -7.90 -25.54 7.91
C GLY A 105 -8.46 -26.01 9.26
N ILE A 106 -8.88 -25.08 10.11
CA ILE A 106 -9.56 -25.38 11.38
C ILE A 106 -10.92 -26.00 11.12
N ASP A 107 -11.74 -25.42 10.24
CA ASP A 107 -13.07 -25.94 9.91
C ASP A 107 -12.97 -27.35 9.35
N ALA A 108 -11.97 -27.65 8.51
CA ALA A 108 -11.74 -29.01 8.03
C ALA A 108 -11.30 -29.99 9.12
N GLU A 109 -10.60 -29.52 10.15
CA GLU A 109 -10.25 -30.33 11.33
C GLU A 109 -11.45 -30.50 12.27
N LEU A 110 -12.24 -29.45 12.46
CA LEU A 110 -13.50 -29.50 13.19
C LEU A 110 -14.49 -30.42 12.48
N ASP A 111 -14.66 -30.37 11.17
CA ASP A 111 -15.51 -31.31 10.41
C ASP A 111 -15.01 -32.76 10.52
N ARG A 112 -13.70 -32.98 10.65
CA ARG A 112 -13.14 -34.31 10.95
C ARG A 112 -13.53 -34.79 12.36
N ILE A 113 -13.54 -33.88 13.33
CA ILE A 113 -13.85 -34.16 14.74
C ILE A 113 -15.37 -34.25 15.00
N GLU A 114 -16.14 -33.32 14.44
CA GLU A 114 -17.57 -33.08 14.65
C GLU A 114 -18.46 -33.75 13.59
N SER A 115 -17.87 -34.46 12.61
CA SER A 115 -18.62 -35.06 11.50
C SER A 115 -19.96 -35.65 11.98
N PRO A 116 -21.13 -35.24 11.43
CA PRO A 116 -22.45 -35.67 11.90
C PRO A 116 -22.67 -37.19 11.84
N LYS A 117 -21.77 -37.88 11.13
CA LYS A 117 -21.58 -39.33 11.16
C LYS A 117 -20.41 -39.64 12.09
N GLY A 118 -20.61 -39.48 13.41
CA GLY A 118 -19.62 -39.83 14.42
C GLY A 118 -18.99 -41.19 14.10
N HIS A 119 -17.69 -41.35 14.25
CA HIS A 119 -16.91 -42.40 13.58
C HIS A 119 -17.60 -43.77 13.57
N TYR A 120 -18.26 -44.12 12.47
CA TYR A 120 -18.90 -45.43 12.31
C TYR A 120 -17.88 -46.41 11.76
N PHE A 121 -17.77 -47.57 12.39
CA PHE A 121 -16.90 -48.64 11.92
C PHE A 121 -17.65 -49.96 11.82
N THR A 122 -17.18 -50.83 10.94
CA THR A 122 -17.51 -52.24 11.02
C THR A 122 -16.71 -52.87 12.16
N VAL A 123 -17.19 -53.98 12.71
CA VAL A 123 -16.47 -54.70 13.79
C VAL A 123 -15.04 -55.05 13.37
N VAL A 124 -14.86 -55.47 12.11
CA VAL A 124 -13.54 -55.82 11.56
C VAL A 124 -12.70 -54.56 11.33
N GLY A 125 -13.28 -53.49 10.79
CA GLY A 125 -12.60 -52.21 10.59
C GLY A 125 -12.07 -51.64 11.91
N TYR A 126 -12.90 -51.65 12.95
CA TYR A 126 -12.53 -51.17 14.29
C TYR A 126 -11.45 -52.03 14.95
N ALA A 127 -11.53 -53.36 14.81
CA ALA A 127 -10.50 -54.27 15.29
C ALA A 127 -9.14 -54.03 14.60
N ASN A 128 -9.15 -53.82 13.29
CA ASN A 128 -7.94 -53.53 12.51
C ASN A 128 -7.29 -52.20 12.93
N LEU A 129 -8.08 -51.16 13.19
CA LEU A 129 -7.59 -49.87 13.71
C LEU A 129 -6.85 -50.05 15.05
N ASN A 130 -7.37 -50.91 15.92
CA ASN A 130 -6.76 -51.26 17.19
C ASN A 130 -5.72 -52.38 17.10
N LYS A 131 -5.35 -52.82 15.89
CA LYS A 131 -4.38 -53.89 15.62
C LYS A 131 -4.76 -55.25 16.25
N ILE A 132 -6.05 -55.50 16.42
CA ILE A 132 -6.62 -56.74 16.96
C ILE A 132 -7.01 -57.66 15.79
N LYS A 133 -6.51 -58.90 15.78
CA LYS A 133 -6.92 -59.91 14.78
C LYS A 133 -8.16 -60.66 15.27
N LEU A 134 -9.26 -60.57 14.53
CA LEU A 134 -10.50 -61.28 14.82
C LEU A 134 -10.73 -62.46 13.88
N GLY A 135 -11.20 -63.58 14.44
CA GLY A 135 -11.76 -64.68 13.64
C GLY A 135 -13.19 -64.39 13.18
N LYS A 136 -13.64 -65.04 12.08
CA LYS A 136 -14.97 -64.83 11.49
C LYS A 136 -16.12 -65.06 12.49
N ALA A 137 -16.04 -66.12 13.30
CA ALA A 137 -17.06 -66.42 14.31
C ALA A 137 -17.10 -65.37 15.44
N GLN A 138 -15.93 -64.88 15.86
CA GLN A 138 -15.79 -63.87 16.89
C GLN A 138 -16.31 -62.51 16.40
N ALA A 139 -15.97 -62.11 15.16
CA ALA A 139 -16.51 -60.90 14.53
C ALA A 139 -18.04 -60.94 14.43
N ASN A 140 -18.63 -62.08 14.07
CA ASN A 140 -20.09 -62.25 14.04
C ASN A 140 -20.73 -62.17 15.44
N SER A 141 -20.06 -62.69 16.47
CA SER A 141 -20.52 -62.57 17.87
C SER A 141 -20.52 -61.11 18.33
N LEU A 142 -19.41 -60.41 18.13
CA LEU A 142 -19.24 -59.00 18.45
C LEU A 142 -20.25 -58.13 17.69
N GLY A 143 -20.51 -58.42 16.41
CA GLY A 143 -21.51 -57.70 15.62
C GLY A 143 -22.94 -57.85 16.16
N ARG A 144 -23.30 -59.04 16.66
CA ARG A 144 -24.60 -59.26 17.31
C ARG A 144 -24.71 -58.48 18.62
N LYS A 145 -23.63 -58.46 19.43
CA LYS A 145 -23.56 -57.69 20.69
C LYS A 145 -23.64 -56.19 20.43
N ALA A 146 -22.88 -55.67 19.46
CA ALA A 146 -22.92 -54.27 19.04
C ALA A 146 -24.31 -53.85 18.53
N SER A 147 -24.95 -54.69 17.71
CA SER A 147 -26.34 -54.48 17.28
C SER A 147 -27.32 -54.43 18.46
N ALA A 148 -27.17 -55.30 19.45
CA ALA A 148 -28.02 -55.28 20.64
C ALA A 148 -27.79 -54.02 21.48
N TYR A 149 -26.54 -53.61 21.65
CA TYR A 149 -26.17 -52.40 22.40
C TYR A 149 -26.72 -51.13 21.74
N CYS A 150 -26.61 -51.01 20.41
CA CYS A 150 -27.16 -49.85 19.70
C CYS A 150 -28.68 -49.75 19.85
N ARG A 151 -29.40 -50.88 19.73
CA ARG A 151 -30.86 -50.92 19.93
C ARG A 151 -31.26 -50.52 21.35
N LYS A 152 -30.51 -50.95 22.36
CA LYS A 152 -30.80 -50.66 23.77
C LYS A 152 -30.62 -49.18 24.11
N ASN A 153 -29.63 -48.53 23.52
CA ASN A 153 -29.26 -47.15 23.85
C ASN A 153 -29.79 -46.12 22.85
N GLY A 154 -30.69 -46.50 21.94
CA GLY A 154 -31.26 -45.58 20.95
C GLY A 154 -30.25 -45.06 19.92
N MET A 155 -29.12 -45.75 19.74
CA MET A 155 -28.10 -45.36 18.77
C MET A 155 -28.48 -45.85 17.37
N ARG A 156 -28.32 -44.98 16.37
CA ARG A 156 -28.46 -45.35 14.97
C ARG A 156 -27.29 -46.26 14.57
N LYS A 157 -27.58 -47.33 13.82
CA LYS A 157 -26.57 -48.14 13.14
C LYS A 157 -26.86 -48.15 11.64
N GLU A 158 -25.83 -48.30 10.83
CA GLU A 158 -25.92 -48.36 9.37
C GLU A 158 -25.45 -49.72 8.86
N GLU A 159 -25.58 -49.95 7.56
CA GLU A 159 -25.05 -51.13 6.87
C GLU A 159 -24.14 -50.65 5.75
N VAL A 160 -22.98 -51.29 5.61
CA VAL A 160 -21.97 -50.97 4.61
C VAL A 160 -21.56 -52.26 3.90
N PHE A 161 -21.31 -52.17 2.60
CA PHE A 161 -20.86 -53.31 1.80
C PHE A 161 -19.33 -53.50 1.94
N ASP A 162 -18.92 -54.71 2.31
CA ASP A 162 -17.53 -55.16 2.42
C ASP A 162 -17.26 -56.23 1.35
N SER A 163 -16.12 -56.14 0.65
CA SER A 163 -15.81 -57.05 -0.46
C SER A 163 -15.56 -58.50 -0.02
N MET A 164 -15.15 -58.73 1.23
CA MET A 164 -14.86 -60.06 1.77
C MET A 164 -16.05 -60.66 2.54
N PHE A 165 -16.87 -59.83 3.18
CA PHE A 165 -17.93 -60.28 4.08
C PHE A 165 -19.35 -59.91 3.63
N GLY A 166 -19.50 -59.21 2.50
CA GLY A 166 -20.80 -58.74 2.00
C GLY A 166 -21.33 -57.57 2.81
N THR A 167 -22.66 -57.46 2.94
CA THR A 167 -23.27 -56.39 3.75
C THR A 167 -23.05 -56.65 5.23
N VAL A 168 -22.34 -55.73 5.89
CA VAL A 168 -22.00 -55.82 7.31
C VAL A 168 -22.49 -54.59 8.07
N GLY A 169 -22.75 -54.76 9.38
CA GLY A 169 -23.17 -53.66 10.23
C GLY A 169 -22.05 -52.64 10.45
N ASN A 170 -22.43 -51.38 10.41
CA ASN A 170 -21.60 -50.21 10.66
C ASN A 170 -22.13 -49.50 11.91
N TYR A 171 -21.32 -49.40 12.95
CA TYR A 171 -21.74 -49.03 14.30
C TYR A 171 -20.97 -47.79 14.78
N PRO A 172 -21.58 -46.91 15.60
CA PRO A 172 -20.88 -45.80 16.22
C PRO A 172 -19.66 -46.29 17.01
N GLN A 173 -18.59 -45.49 17.03
CA GLN A 173 -17.37 -45.82 17.76
C GLN A 173 -17.64 -46.09 19.25
N GLU A 174 -18.53 -45.33 19.91
CA GLU A 174 -18.79 -45.53 21.34
C GLU A 174 -19.41 -46.92 21.61
N ALA A 175 -20.23 -47.42 20.67
CA ALA A 175 -20.82 -48.74 20.77
C ALA A 175 -19.78 -49.86 20.61
N LEU A 176 -18.79 -49.68 19.74
CA LEU A 176 -17.73 -50.65 19.53
C LEU A 176 -16.70 -50.61 20.66
N GLU A 177 -16.34 -49.43 21.16
CA GLU A 177 -15.48 -49.27 22.34
C GLU A 177 -16.03 -50.03 23.53
N PHE A 178 -17.31 -49.79 23.87
CA PHE A 178 -17.96 -50.48 24.99
C PHE A 178 -17.92 -52.00 24.83
N ILE A 179 -18.26 -52.52 23.64
CA ILE A 179 -18.29 -53.96 23.40
C ILE A 179 -16.88 -54.56 23.47
N PHE A 180 -15.89 -53.93 22.84
CA PHE A 180 -14.53 -54.45 22.84
C PHE A 180 -13.88 -54.36 24.22
N GLN A 181 -14.16 -53.32 25.01
CA GLN A 181 -13.76 -53.25 26.43
C GLN A 181 -14.44 -54.35 27.26
N SER A 182 -15.74 -54.57 27.08
CA SER A 182 -16.48 -55.60 27.83
C SER A 182 -15.98 -57.03 27.57
N GLU A 183 -15.41 -57.27 26.39
CA GLU A 183 -14.82 -58.55 26.00
C GLU A 183 -13.31 -58.64 26.31
N GLY A 184 -12.73 -57.60 26.93
CA GLY A 184 -11.30 -57.54 27.28
C GLY A 184 -10.36 -57.46 26.07
N LEU A 185 -10.84 -56.97 24.92
CA LEU A 185 -10.08 -56.89 23.67
C LEU A 185 -9.30 -55.58 23.52
N LEU A 186 -9.66 -54.54 24.27
CA LEU A 186 -8.92 -53.29 24.34
C LEU A 186 -8.02 -53.29 25.58
N ASN A 187 -6.73 -53.00 25.39
CA ASN A 187 -5.80 -52.84 26.50
C ASN A 187 -6.03 -51.47 27.12
N ASN A 188 -6.44 -51.42 28.39
CA ASN A 188 -6.38 -50.19 29.18
C ASN A 188 -4.89 -49.84 29.37
N GLN A 189 -4.40 -48.87 28.60
CA GLN A 189 -3.24 -48.08 29.00
C GLN A 189 -3.70 -46.92 29.86
#